data_AF-A0A3A4WPL1-F1
#
_entry.id   AF-A0A3A4WPL1-F1
#
_cell.length_a   1.000
_cell.length_b   1.000
_cell.length_c   1.000
_cell.angle_alpha   90.00
_cell.angle_beta   90.00
_cell.angle_gamma   90.00
#
_symmetry.space_group_name_H-M   'P 1'
#
loop_
_entity.id
_entity.type
_entity.pdbx_description
1 polymer ?
#
loop_
_entity_poly.entity_id
_entity_poly.type
_entity_poly.pdbx_seq_one_letter_code
_entity_poly.pdbx_strand_id
1 'polypeptide(L)'
;MKTLLCLLAILIFPLTLCSDAASVSAKRAGAEDFLLQSELVLAKKPIIYFVFNLKDRVVLLKSRGIALRQMKIEDVSFWGDAVDSKPLLMIRKSALFEPERVKIDPDKNKEEENNTATTPAPGAFDIEALELQDMPTSYRMEFGNGVHISVRPEKAGFVSGVYRAADYSGWYLSRPILTLWNSFRGRPFTSIYLTVNEEDARSIYWSLVEGSENIIYHGPSTP
;
A
#
# COMPACT_ATOMS: atom_id res chain seq x y z
N MET A 1 -15.24 53.31 -30.02
CA MET A 1 -14.60 52.86 -28.76
C MET A 1 -15.17 51.56 -28.18
N LYS A 2 -16.50 51.31 -28.19
CA LYS A 2 -17.10 50.08 -27.63
C LYS A 2 -16.70 48.78 -28.36
N THR A 3 -16.48 48.80 -29.67
CA THR A 3 -16.09 47.63 -30.46
C THR A 3 -14.63 47.22 -30.29
N LEU A 4 -13.73 48.19 -30.04
CA LEU A 4 -12.31 47.94 -29.76
C LEU A 4 -12.10 47.29 -28.38
N LEU A 5 -12.91 47.68 -27.40
CA LEU A 5 -12.87 47.12 -26.04
C LEU A 5 -13.35 45.65 -26.00
N CYS A 6 -14.32 45.29 -26.85
CA CYS A 6 -14.84 43.93 -26.96
C CYS A 6 -13.83 42.97 -27.63
N LEU A 7 -13.10 43.44 -28.65
CA LEU A 7 -12.07 42.64 -29.32
C LEU A 7 -10.85 42.37 -28.43
N LEU A 8 -10.49 43.32 -27.55
CA LEU A 8 -9.41 43.15 -26.58
C LEU A 8 -9.78 42.12 -25.48
N ALA A 9 -11.05 42.12 -25.04
CA ALA A 9 -11.53 41.16 -24.03
C ALA A 9 -11.56 39.70 -24.54
N ILE A 10 -11.80 39.49 -25.84
CA ILE A 10 -11.81 38.16 -26.46
C ILE A 10 -10.38 37.57 -26.58
N LEU A 11 -9.35 38.42 -26.68
CA LEU A 11 -7.96 37.98 -26.81
C LEU A 11 -7.27 37.73 -25.45
N ILE A 12 -7.76 38.36 -24.37
CA ILE A 12 -7.20 38.19 -23.01
C ILE A 12 -7.79 36.96 -22.30
N PHE A 13 -9.03 36.56 -22.60
CA PHE A 13 -9.70 35.43 -21.95
C PHE A 13 -9.06 34.03 -22.20
N PRO A 14 -8.50 33.70 -23.38
CA PRO A 14 -7.80 32.41 -23.55
C PRO A 14 -6.40 32.37 -22.92
N LEU A 15 -5.76 33.52 -22.67
CA LEU A 15 -4.40 33.57 -22.10
C LEU A 15 -4.38 33.19 -20.62
N THR A 16 -5.45 33.46 -19.86
CA THR A 16 -5.53 33.10 -18.44
C THR A 16 -5.79 31.61 -18.21
N LEU A 17 -6.46 30.92 -19.15
CA LEU A 17 -6.73 29.47 -19.05
C LEU A 17 -5.50 28.60 -19.42
N CYS A 18 -4.57 29.10 -20.24
CA CYS A 18 -3.36 28.36 -20.60
C CYS A 18 -2.30 28.31 -19.49
N SER A 19 -2.23 29.31 -18.62
CA SER A 19 -1.21 29.37 -17.56
C SER A 19 -1.38 28.28 -16.50
N ASP A 20 -2.63 27.94 -16.18
CA ASP A 20 -2.92 26.89 -15.20
C ASP A 20 -2.57 25.50 -15.74
N ALA A 21 -2.88 25.21 -17.00
CA ALA A 21 -2.57 23.94 -17.63
C ALA A 21 -1.06 23.65 -17.67
N ALA A 22 -0.23 24.67 -17.97
CA ALA A 22 1.22 24.54 -18.00
C ALA A 22 1.81 24.26 -16.61
N SER A 23 1.30 24.95 -15.57
CA SER A 23 1.79 24.76 -14.19
C SER A 23 1.45 23.38 -13.62
N VAL A 24 0.25 22.86 -13.92
CA VAL A 24 -0.17 21.51 -13.51
C VAL A 24 0.66 20.43 -14.22
N SER A 25 0.97 20.63 -15.50
CA SER A 25 1.82 19.71 -16.26
C SER A 25 3.25 19.67 -15.71
N ALA A 26 3.83 20.82 -15.39
CA ALA A 26 5.18 20.90 -14.82
C ALA A 26 5.28 20.22 -13.44
N LYS A 27 4.27 20.41 -12.58
CA LYS A 27 4.20 19.73 -11.27
C LYS A 27 4.08 18.21 -11.40
N ARG A 28 3.31 17.73 -12.39
CA ARG A 28 3.18 16.29 -12.70
C ARG A 28 4.53 15.69 -13.09
N ALA A 29 5.22 16.33 -14.03
CA ALA A 29 6.53 15.87 -14.48
C ALA A 29 7.54 15.79 -13.32
N GLY A 30 7.60 16.82 -12.47
CA GLY A 30 8.50 16.81 -11.32
C GLY A 30 8.22 15.71 -10.29
N ALA A 31 6.95 15.38 -10.06
CA ALA A 31 6.57 14.30 -9.14
C ALA A 31 6.90 12.91 -9.71
N GLU A 32 6.75 12.73 -11.03
CA GLU A 32 7.12 11.49 -11.73
C GLU A 32 8.64 11.31 -11.78
N ASP A 33 9.40 12.38 -12.06
CA ASP A 33 10.86 12.35 -12.02
C ASP A 33 11.38 11.95 -10.63
N PHE A 34 10.76 12.49 -9.57
CA PHE A 34 11.13 12.16 -8.20
C PHE A 34 10.83 10.70 -7.84
N LEU A 35 9.70 10.17 -8.30
CA LEU A 35 9.38 8.74 -8.19
C LEU A 35 10.43 7.89 -8.89
N LEU A 36 10.79 8.22 -10.13
CA LEU A 36 11.78 7.48 -10.92
C LEU A 36 13.16 7.49 -10.27
N GLN A 37 13.59 8.63 -9.72
CA GLN A 37 14.84 8.73 -8.97
C GLN A 37 14.82 7.85 -7.72
N SER A 38 13.72 7.87 -6.98
CA SER A 38 13.54 7.05 -5.77
C SER A 38 13.52 5.56 -6.10
N GLU A 39 12.85 5.17 -7.19
CA GLU A 39 12.86 3.79 -7.68
C GLU A 39 14.26 3.36 -8.11
N LEU A 40 15.01 4.22 -8.81
CA LEU A 40 16.37 3.92 -9.26
C LEU A 40 17.30 3.59 -8.08
N VAL A 41 17.12 4.23 -6.92
CA VAL A 41 17.87 3.91 -5.69
C VAL A 41 17.61 2.47 -5.23
N LEU A 42 16.36 2.01 -5.28
CA LEU A 42 16.00 0.63 -4.91
C LEU A 42 16.39 -0.37 -5.99
N ALA A 43 16.24 -0.01 -7.27
CA ALA A 43 16.56 -0.86 -8.41
C ALA A 43 18.06 -1.21 -8.51
N LYS A 44 18.94 -0.36 -7.96
CA LYS A 44 20.37 -0.66 -7.85
C LYS A 44 20.69 -1.76 -6.82
N LYS A 45 19.80 -2.00 -5.86
CA LYS A 45 19.98 -2.99 -4.79
C LYS A 45 19.42 -4.34 -5.25
N PRO A 46 20.03 -5.47 -4.87
CA PRO A 46 19.53 -6.81 -5.17
C PRO A 46 18.40 -7.21 -4.21
N ILE A 47 17.38 -6.37 -4.08
CA ILE A 47 16.26 -6.55 -3.14
C ILE A 47 14.93 -6.61 -3.89
N ILE A 48 13.94 -7.22 -3.24
CA ILE A 48 12.53 -7.15 -3.63
C ILE A 48 11.90 -5.97 -2.89
N TYR A 49 11.15 -5.13 -3.59
CA TYR A 49 10.48 -3.98 -3.02
C TYR A 49 9.12 -3.76 -3.69
N PHE A 50 8.24 -3.06 -2.98
CA PHE A 50 6.94 -2.67 -3.49
C PHE A 50 6.91 -1.21 -3.91
N VAL A 51 6.15 -0.93 -4.96
CA VAL A 51 5.72 0.41 -5.34
C VAL A 51 4.19 0.46 -5.25
N PHE A 52 3.69 1.12 -4.22
CA PHE A 52 2.27 1.42 -4.04
C PHE A 52 1.93 2.67 -4.86
N ASN A 53 1.57 2.49 -6.12
CA ASN A 53 1.16 3.57 -7.00
C ASN A 53 -0.35 3.80 -6.86
N LEU A 54 -0.70 4.71 -5.97
CA LEU A 54 -2.09 5.05 -5.64
C LEU A 54 -2.75 5.89 -6.74
N LYS A 55 -1.95 6.64 -7.53
CA LYS A 55 -2.43 7.40 -8.69
C LYS A 55 -2.98 6.46 -9.75
N ASP A 56 -2.21 5.44 -10.11
CA ASP A 56 -2.58 4.48 -11.15
C ASP A 56 -3.35 3.27 -10.58
N ARG A 57 -3.62 3.27 -9.26
CA ARG A 57 -4.34 2.22 -8.53
C ARG A 57 -3.74 0.83 -8.71
N VAL A 58 -2.41 0.73 -8.61
CA VAL A 58 -1.68 -0.53 -8.74
C VAL A 58 -0.61 -0.65 -7.66
N VAL A 59 -0.43 -1.86 -7.16
CA VAL A 59 0.71 -2.24 -6.35
C VAL A 59 1.64 -3.08 -7.22
N LEU A 60 2.89 -2.65 -7.36
CA LEU A 60 3.90 -3.35 -8.14
C LEU A 60 4.90 -4.01 -7.20
N LEU A 61 5.06 -5.33 -7.32
CA LEU A 61 6.17 -6.07 -6.73
C LEU A 61 7.33 -6.02 -7.72
N LYS A 62 8.46 -5.44 -7.33
CA LYS A 62 9.63 -5.25 -8.20
C LYS A 62 10.89 -5.84 -7.62
N SER A 63 11.83 -6.17 -8.51
CA SER A 63 13.22 -6.49 -8.19
C SER A 63 14.12 -5.90 -9.25
N ARG A 64 15.17 -5.18 -8.84
CA ARG A 64 16.09 -4.48 -9.76
C ARG A 64 15.41 -3.63 -10.84
N GLY A 65 14.30 -2.96 -10.51
CA GLY A 65 13.51 -2.14 -11.45
C GLY A 65 12.54 -2.93 -12.34
N ILE A 66 12.58 -4.26 -12.31
CA ILE A 66 11.71 -5.13 -13.11
C ILE A 66 10.47 -5.46 -12.31
N ALA A 67 9.28 -5.26 -12.89
CA ALA A 67 8.02 -5.69 -12.31
C ALA A 67 7.87 -7.21 -12.39
N LEU A 68 7.75 -7.85 -11.23
CA LEU A 68 7.54 -9.28 -11.07
C LEU A 68 6.05 -9.63 -11.02
N ARG A 69 5.26 -8.79 -10.32
CA ARG A 69 3.81 -8.92 -10.23
C ARG A 69 3.17 -7.54 -10.12
N GLN A 70 2.02 -7.38 -10.77
CA GLN A 70 1.15 -6.21 -10.65
C GLN A 70 -0.16 -6.65 -10.01
N MET A 71 -0.57 -5.94 -8.96
CA MET A 71 -1.79 -6.22 -8.20
C MET A 71 -2.68 -4.98 -8.27
N LYS A 72 -3.95 -5.17 -8.59
CA LYS A 72 -4.88 -4.05 -8.82
C LYS A 72 -5.45 -3.55 -7.51
N ILE A 73 -5.53 -2.23 -7.36
CA ILE A 73 -6.25 -1.60 -6.25
C ILE A 73 -7.64 -1.22 -6.76
N GLU A 74 -8.67 -1.77 -6.15
CA GLU A 74 -10.06 -1.49 -6.51
C GLU A 74 -10.48 -0.11 -5.99
N ASP A 75 -10.12 0.20 -4.74
CA ASP A 75 -10.41 1.49 -4.14
C ASP A 75 -9.26 1.99 -3.25
N VAL A 76 -9.07 3.30 -3.26
CA VAL A 76 -8.07 4.02 -2.45
C VAL A 76 -8.77 5.13 -1.70
N SER A 77 -8.62 5.13 -0.37
CA SER A 77 -8.97 6.28 0.47
C SER A 77 -7.75 6.77 1.22
N PHE A 78 -7.59 8.09 1.29
CA PHE A 78 -6.42 8.75 1.85
C PHE A 78 -6.82 9.76 2.93
N TRP A 79 -6.02 9.86 3.98
CA TRP A 79 -6.21 10.85 5.05
C TRP A 79 -4.88 11.28 5.63
N GLY A 80 -4.71 12.57 5.85
CA GLY A 80 -3.48 13.15 6.42
C GLY A 80 -2.61 13.84 5.38
N ASP A 81 -1.32 13.94 5.68
CA ASP A 81 -0.36 14.71 4.89
C ASP A 81 0.10 13.92 3.66
N ALA A 82 0.42 14.66 2.58
CA ALA A 82 1.02 14.12 1.37
C ALA A 82 2.27 13.27 1.68
N VAL A 83 2.37 12.11 1.04
CA VAL A 83 3.49 11.17 1.26
C VAL A 83 4.56 11.44 0.22
N ASP A 84 5.75 11.78 0.70
CA ASP A 84 6.92 11.89 -0.15
C ASP A 84 7.25 10.54 -0.79
N SER A 85 7.58 10.51 -2.08
CA SER A 85 7.80 9.27 -2.85
C SER A 85 9.17 8.65 -2.62
N LYS A 86 9.83 9.02 -1.52
CA LYS A 86 11.10 8.43 -1.07
C LYS A 86 10.88 6.99 -0.63
N PRO A 87 11.93 6.14 -0.70
CA PRO A 87 11.88 4.84 -0.07
C PRO A 87 11.59 4.94 1.44
N LEU A 88 10.55 4.26 1.88
CA LEU A 88 10.11 4.17 3.26
C LEU A 88 10.33 2.76 3.77
N LEU A 89 10.94 2.66 4.94
CA LEU A 89 11.11 1.38 5.63
C LEU A 89 9.77 0.93 6.20
N MET A 90 9.39 -0.32 5.91
CA MET A 90 8.26 -0.94 6.58
C MET A 90 8.68 -1.39 7.98
N ILE A 91 8.12 -0.78 9.00
CA ILE A 91 8.46 -1.04 10.40
C ILE A 91 7.81 -2.35 10.85
N ARG A 92 6.52 -2.51 10.55
CA ARG A 92 5.72 -3.63 11.05
C ARG A 92 4.53 -3.91 10.15
N LYS A 93 4.10 -5.18 10.10
CA LYS A 93 2.76 -5.57 9.66
C LYS A 93 2.00 -6.26 10.80
N SER A 94 0.69 -6.11 10.82
CA SER A 94 -0.17 -6.75 11.82
C SER A 94 -1.51 -7.15 11.21
N ALA A 95 -1.94 -8.38 11.47
CA ALA A 95 -3.23 -8.91 11.06
C ALA A 95 -4.05 -9.30 12.31
N LEU A 96 -5.38 -9.38 12.17
CA LEU A 96 -6.23 -9.87 13.27
C LEU A 96 -6.03 -11.36 13.51
N PHE A 97 -5.79 -12.11 12.44
CA PHE A 97 -5.49 -13.54 12.45
C PHE A 97 -4.19 -13.73 11.66
N GLU A 98 -3.07 -13.73 12.36
CA GLU A 98 -1.74 -13.92 11.77
C GLU A 98 -1.39 -15.42 11.81
N PRO A 99 -0.98 -16.04 10.69
CA PRO A 99 -0.60 -17.43 10.69
C PRO A 99 0.71 -17.63 11.47
N GLU A 100 0.71 -18.57 12.42
CA GLU A 100 1.90 -18.91 13.20
C GLU A 100 2.86 -19.76 12.34
N ARG A 101 4.12 -19.35 12.27
CA ARG A 101 5.16 -20.17 11.64
C ARG A 101 5.64 -21.21 12.64
N VAL A 102 5.31 -22.48 12.41
CA VAL A 102 5.92 -23.58 13.15
C VAL A 102 7.41 -23.60 12.85
N LYS A 103 8.24 -23.42 13.88
CA LYS A 103 9.69 -23.53 13.75
C LYS A 103 10.05 -25.00 13.61
N ILE A 104 10.31 -25.44 12.38
CA ILE A 104 10.82 -26.78 12.12
C ILE A 104 12.27 -26.82 12.60
N ASP A 105 12.52 -27.43 13.76
CA ASP A 105 13.87 -27.76 14.22
C ASP A 105 14.26 -29.13 13.62
N PRO A 106 15.15 -29.18 12.60
CA PRO A 106 15.47 -30.41 11.87
C PRO A 106 16.17 -31.48 12.73
N ASP A 107 16.68 -31.11 13.92
CA ASP A 107 17.35 -32.03 14.83
C ASP A 107 16.38 -32.84 15.73
N LYS A 108 15.14 -32.36 15.94
CA LYS A 108 14.16 -33.08 16.79
C LYS A 108 13.48 -34.26 16.09
N ASN A 109 13.39 -34.23 14.76
CA ASN A 109 12.78 -35.32 13.99
C ASN A 109 13.67 -36.56 13.87
N LYS A 110 14.89 -36.55 14.42
CA LYS A 110 15.77 -37.74 14.49
C LYS A 110 15.62 -38.55 15.78
N GLU A 111 15.02 -37.97 16.83
CA GLU A 111 14.93 -38.62 18.14
C GLU A 111 13.62 -39.40 18.35
N GLU A 112 12.58 -39.11 17.56
CA GLU A 112 11.31 -39.86 17.58
C GLU A 112 11.36 -41.15 16.74
N GLU A 113 12.45 -41.40 16.00
CA GLU A 113 12.61 -42.59 15.15
C GLU A 113 13.11 -43.84 15.90
N ASN A 114 13.43 -43.73 17.20
CA ASN A 114 14.01 -44.84 17.98
C ASN A 114 13.06 -45.55 18.95
N ASN A 115 11.78 -45.18 19.03
CA ASN A 115 10.83 -45.83 19.94
C ASN A 115 9.46 -46.08 19.30
N THR A 116 9.42 -46.87 18.22
CA THR A 116 8.41 -47.94 18.03
C THR A 116 8.70 -48.66 16.72
N ALA A 117 8.89 -49.98 16.82
CA ALA A 117 8.92 -50.87 15.67
C ALA A 117 7.53 -50.89 15.00
N THR A 118 7.30 -50.02 14.02
CA THR A 118 6.30 -50.21 12.97
C THR A 118 6.82 -49.55 11.71
N THR A 119 6.98 -50.34 10.66
CA THR A 119 7.44 -49.96 9.33
C THR A 119 6.75 -48.66 8.86
N PRO A 120 7.47 -47.56 8.58
CA PRO A 120 6.86 -46.39 7.99
C PRO A 120 6.55 -46.69 6.52
N ALA A 121 5.30 -46.51 6.12
CA ALA A 121 4.93 -46.47 4.72
C ALA A 121 5.64 -45.30 4.03
N PRO A 122 6.18 -45.47 2.80
CA PRO A 122 6.85 -44.40 2.09
C PRO A 122 5.81 -43.35 1.67
N GLY A 123 5.78 -42.19 2.34
CA GLY A 123 5.03 -41.03 1.83
C GLY A 123 4.35 -40.09 2.82
N ALA A 124 4.36 -40.33 4.13
CA ALA A 124 3.68 -39.45 5.09
C ALA A 124 4.64 -38.44 5.75
N PHE A 125 5.27 -37.57 4.94
CA PHE A 125 5.79 -36.31 5.45
C PHE A 125 4.70 -35.26 5.26
N ASP A 126 3.87 -35.04 6.27
CA ASP A 126 2.89 -33.95 6.27
C ASP A 126 3.63 -32.66 6.61
N ILE A 127 4.32 -32.11 5.62
CA ILE A 127 4.95 -30.80 5.74
C ILE A 127 3.80 -29.80 5.70
N GLU A 128 3.32 -29.35 6.86
CA GLU A 128 2.44 -28.18 7.01
C GLU A 128 3.21 -26.92 6.58
N ALA A 129 3.49 -26.82 5.28
CA ALA A 129 4.07 -25.63 4.67
C ALA A 129 2.95 -24.59 4.58
N LEU A 130 3.13 -23.50 5.32
CA LEU A 130 2.19 -22.38 5.32
C LEU A 130 1.90 -21.90 3.90
N GLU A 131 0.70 -22.18 3.40
CA GLU A 131 0.33 -21.90 2.02
C GLU A 131 -0.11 -20.45 1.85
N LEU A 132 -0.12 -19.97 0.60
CA LEU A 132 -0.64 -18.65 0.27
C LEU A 132 -2.12 -18.51 0.70
N GLN A 133 -2.88 -19.60 0.76
CA GLN A 133 -4.30 -19.59 1.13
C GLN A 133 -4.54 -19.27 2.62
N ASP A 134 -3.59 -19.60 3.49
CA ASP A 134 -3.67 -19.34 4.93
C ASP A 134 -3.32 -17.90 5.30
N MET A 135 -2.96 -17.07 4.31
CA MET A 135 -2.60 -15.68 4.53
C MET A 135 -3.81 -14.80 4.87
N PRO A 136 -3.62 -13.79 5.73
CA PRO A 136 -4.67 -12.84 6.05
C PRO A 136 -5.01 -11.97 4.84
N THR A 137 -6.30 -11.70 4.67
CA THR A 137 -6.82 -10.79 3.63
C THR A 137 -6.97 -9.36 4.13
N SER A 138 -6.96 -9.15 5.46
CA SER A 138 -7.10 -7.84 6.09
C SER A 138 -6.02 -7.61 7.14
N TYR A 139 -5.25 -6.54 6.98
CA TYR A 139 -4.10 -6.24 7.84
C TYR A 139 -3.70 -4.76 7.74
N ARG A 140 -2.85 -4.32 8.67
CA ARG A 140 -2.27 -2.98 8.70
C ARG A 140 -0.76 -3.07 8.59
N MET A 141 -0.20 -2.15 7.82
CA MET A 141 1.23 -1.97 7.63
C MET A 141 1.62 -0.60 8.16
N GLU A 142 2.73 -0.54 8.89
CA GLU A 142 3.30 0.68 9.44
C GLU A 142 4.62 0.94 8.76
N PHE A 143 4.75 2.14 8.19
CA PHE A 143 5.96 2.62 7.54
C PHE A 143 6.59 3.73 8.37
N GLY A 144 7.86 4.02 8.07
CA GLY A 144 8.53 5.21 8.57
C GLY A 144 7.71 6.49 8.35
N ASN A 145 7.99 7.51 9.16
CA ASN A 145 7.35 8.83 9.07
C ASN A 145 5.83 8.85 9.34
N GLY A 146 5.32 7.89 10.12
CA GLY A 146 3.92 7.90 10.57
C GLY A 146 2.90 7.55 9.48
N VAL A 147 3.35 6.86 8.43
CA VAL A 147 2.49 6.40 7.34
C VAL A 147 1.96 5.01 7.65
N HIS A 148 0.63 4.85 7.59
CA HIS A 148 -0.04 3.59 7.84
C HIS A 148 -0.89 3.20 6.64
N ILE A 149 -0.70 1.99 6.11
CA ILE A 149 -1.53 1.43 5.05
C ILE A 149 -2.37 0.30 5.63
N SER A 150 -3.68 0.38 5.50
CA SER A 150 -4.59 -0.72 5.82
C SER A 150 -5.08 -1.37 4.53
N VAL A 151 -4.89 -2.68 4.41
CA VAL A 151 -5.34 -3.48 3.28
C VAL A 151 -6.59 -4.24 3.69
N ARG A 152 -7.61 -4.22 2.85
CA ARG A 152 -8.88 -4.92 3.07
C ARG A 152 -9.35 -5.58 1.78
N PRO A 153 -10.01 -6.74 1.84
CA PRO A 153 -10.57 -7.36 0.66
C PRO A 153 -11.84 -6.64 0.21
N GLU A 154 -12.16 -6.71 -1.07
CA GLU A 154 -13.47 -6.32 -1.58
C GLU A 154 -14.56 -7.23 -0.98
N LYS A 155 -15.49 -6.66 -0.21
CA LYS A 155 -16.55 -7.45 0.45
C LYS A 155 -17.69 -7.75 -0.53
N ALA A 156 -17.93 -9.03 -0.84
CA ALA A 156 -19.14 -9.47 -1.53
C ALA A 156 -20.30 -9.69 -0.53
N GLY A 157 -21.42 -8.95 -0.66
CA GLY A 157 -22.71 -9.28 0.00
C GLY A 157 -23.46 -8.15 0.74
N PHE A 158 -24.76 -8.37 1.00
CA PHE A 158 -25.76 -7.41 1.53
C PHE A 158 -25.54 -6.97 2.99
N VAL A 159 -24.86 -7.78 3.81
CA VAL A 159 -24.50 -7.46 5.22
C VAL A 159 -23.43 -6.36 5.31
N SER A 160 -22.75 -6.07 4.19
CA SER A 160 -21.72 -5.03 4.07
C SER A 160 -22.28 -3.61 4.20
N GLY A 161 -23.56 -3.37 3.91
CA GLY A 161 -24.17 -2.02 3.94
C GLY A 161 -24.34 -1.46 5.35
N VAL A 162 -24.70 -2.31 6.31
CA VAL A 162 -24.94 -1.89 7.70
C VAL A 162 -23.61 -1.71 8.45
N TYR A 163 -22.64 -2.59 8.18
CA TYR A 163 -21.26 -2.44 8.66
C TYR A 163 -20.57 -1.23 8.01
N ARG A 164 -20.83 -0.95 6.71
CA ARG A 164 -20.37 0.28 6.04
C ARG A 164 -20.87 1.51 6.76
N ALA A 165 -22.15 1.58 7.13
CA ALA A 165 -22.70 2.74 7.83
C ALA A 165 -22.08 2.94 9.23
N ALA A 166 -21.93 1.86 10.00
CA ALA A 166 -21.32 1.92 11.34
C ALA A 166 -19.82 2.26 11.30
N ASP A 167 -19.05 1.64 10.40
CA ASP A 167 -17.65 2.00 10.18
C ASP A 167 -17.55 3.45 9.67
N TYR A 168 -18.40 3.91 8.75
CA TYR A 168 -18.38 5.30 8.27
C TYR A 168 -18.62 6.32 9.39
N SER A 169 -19.56 6.03 10.29
CA SER A 169 -19.89 6.89 11.43
C SER A 169 -18.78 6.91 12.48
N GLY A 170 -18.22 5.75 12.85
CA GLY A 170 -17.09 5.69 13.77
C GLY A 170 -15.82 6.34 13.20
N TRP A 171 -15.64 6.24 11.89
CA TRP A 171 -14.53 6.82 11.13
C TRP A 171 -14.55 8.33 11.04
N TYR A 172 -15.71 8.93 10.75
CA TYR A 172 -15.84 10.39 10.64
C TYR A 172 -15.67 11.10 11.99
N LEU A 173 -16.01 10.43 13.10
CA LEU A 173 -15.88 10.97 14.46
C LEU A 173 -14.49 10.78 15.05
N SER A 174 -13.86 9.61 14.86
CA SER A 174 -12.55 9.31 15.46
C SER A 174 -11.39 10.03 14.76
N ARG A 175 -11.47 10.26 13.45
CA ARG A 175 -10.39 10.88 12.66
C ARG A 175 -10.07 12.33 13.02
N PRO A 176 -11.02 13.27 13.14
CA PRO A 176 -10.69 14.62 13.56
C PRO A 176 -10.08 14.63 14.96
N ILE A 177 -10.51 13.75 15.86
CA ILE A 177 -9.95 13.62 17.21
C ILE A 177 -8.51 13.10 17.18
N LEU A 178 -8.23 12.03 16.43
CA LEU A 178 -6.86 11.50 16.26
C LEU A 178 -5.94 12.47 15.51
N THR A 179 -6.47 13.20 14.53
CA THR A 179 -5.71 14.18 13.75
C THR A 179 -5.36 15.41 14.61
N LEU A 180 -6.31 15.94 15.39
CA LEU A 180 -6.02 16.98 16.38
C LEU A 180 -5.02 16.50 17.43
N TRP A 181 -5.14 15.26 17.91
CA TRP A 181 -4.24 14.72 18.93
C TRP A 181 -2.81 14.50 18.41
N ASN A 182 -2.64 14.01 17.18
CA ASN A 182 -1.32 13.86 16.57
C ASN A 182 -0.72 15.19 16.11
N SER A 183 -1.55 16.13 15.63
CA SER A 183 -1.13 17.51 15.33
C SER A 183 -0.66 18.22 16.61
N PHE A 184 -1.34 18.03 17.74
CA PHE A 184 -0.93 18.55 19.04
C PHE A 184 0.38 17.90 19.56
N ARG A 185 0.69 16.67 19.12
CA ARG A 185 1.98 15.99 19.40
C ARG A 185 3.07 16.27 18.36
N GLY A 186 2.78 17.04 17.32
CA GLY A 186 3.74 17.42 16.28
C GLY A 186 4.28 16.26 15.43
N ARG A 187 3.53 15.16 15.26
CA ARG A 187 3.96 14.00 14.46
C ARG A 187 3.15 13.90 13.16
N PRO A 188 3.80 13.71 12.00
CA PRO A 188 3.08 13.46 10.75
C PRO A 188 2.28 12.17 10.87
N PHE A 189 1.03 12.20 10.44
CA PHE A 189 0.15 11.03 10.44
C PHE A 189 -0.55 10.95 9.09
N THR A 190 -0.26 9.88 8.36
CA THR A 190 -0.92 9.60 7.08
C THR A 190 -1.51 8.20 7.13
N SER A 191 -2.78 8.07 6.77
CA SER A 191 -3.49 6.81 6.74
C SER A 191 -4.11 6.55 5.38
N ILE A 192 -3.74 5.42 4.80
CA ILE A 192 -4.09 5.00 3.46
C ILE A 192 -4.86 3.69 3.56
N TYR A 193 -5.95 3.59 2.82
CA TYR A 193 -6.82 2.41 2.80
C TYR A 193 -6.87 1.88 1.39
N LEU A 194 -6.46 0.62 1.25
CA LEU A 194 -6.45 -0.09 -0.03
C LEU A 194 -7.52 -1.17 0.03
N THR A 195 -8.44 -1.12 -0.93
CA THR A 195 -9.33 -2.24 -1.22
C THR A 195 -8.73 -3.01 -2.38
N VAL A 196 -8.46 -4.30 -2.18
CA VAL A 196 -7.84 -5.19 -3.18
C VAL A 196 -8.61 -6.51 -3.22
N ASN A 197 -8.39 -7.33 -4.25
CA ASN A 197 -8.89 -8.70 -4.27
C ASN A 197 -8.25 -9.52 -3.12
N GLU A 198 -8.95 -10.51 -2.59
CA GLU A 198 -8.44 -11.44 -1.57
C GLU A 198 -7.13 -12.11 -1.98
N GLU A 199 -7.00 -12.59 -3.22
CA GLU A 199 -5.76 -13.25 -3.67
C GLU A 199 -4.57 -12.28 -3.66
N ASP A 200 -4.79 -11.05 -4.14
CA ASP A 200 -3.77 -10.00 -4.15
C ASP A 200 -3.44 -9.52 -2.74
N ALA A 201 -4.43 -9.44 -1.82
CA ALA A 201 -4.18 -9.14 -0.41
C ALA A 201 -3.25 -10.18 0.23
N ARG A 202 -3.55 -11.47 0.02
CA ARG A 202 -2.73 -12.59 0.50
C ARG A 202 -1.31 -12.53 -0.08
N SER A 203 -1.21 -12.28 -1.39
CA SER A 203 0.07 -12.15 -2.10
C SER A 203 0.91 -10.99 -1.56
N ILE A 204 0.31 -9.81 -1.36
CA ILE A 204 1.01 -8.65 -0.78
C ILE A 204 1.48 -9.01 0.63
N TYR A 205 0.61 -9.53 1.49
CA TYR A 205 0.99 -9.86 2.86
C TYR A 205 2.14 -10.87 2.94
N TRP A 206 2.10 -11.91 2.09
CA TRP A 206 3.11 -12.96 2.04
C TRP A 206 4.48 -12.44 1.59
N SER A 207 4.50 -11.66 0.50
CA SER A 207 5.75 -11.22 -0.12
C SER A 207 6.38 -9.99 0.54
N LEU A 208 5.62 -9.29 1.39
CA LEU A 208 6.09 -8.10 2.07
C LEU A 208 6.81 -8.44 3.38
N VAL A 209 8.06 -7.98 3.48
CA VAL A 209 8.98 -8.31 4.58
C VAL A 209 9.18 -7.09 5.48
N GLU A 210 9.10 -7.28 6.80
CA GLU A 210 9.41 -6.22 7.76
C GLU A 210 10.88 -5.77 7.63
N GLY A 211 11.13 -4.48 7.75
CA GLY A 211 12.43 -3.86 7.49
C GLY A 211 12.74 -3.59 6.02
N SER A 212 11.89 -4.00 5.07
CA SER A 212 12.09 -3.71 3.65
C SER A 212 11.81 -2.24 3.31
N GLU A 213 12.54 -1.70 2.34
CA GLU A 213 12.30 -0.37 1.77
C GLU A 213 11.27 -0.46 0.64
N ASN A 214 10.25 0.39 0.67
CA ASN A 214 9.15 0.40 -0.28
C ASN A 214 8.79 1.84 -0.67
N ILE A 215 8.13 2.03 -1.81
CA ILE A 215 7.74 3.37 -2.29
C ILE A 215 6.22 3.50 -2.24
N ILE A 216 5.74 4.65 -1.78
CA ILE A 216 4.33 5.04 -1.83
C ILE A 216 4.21 6.28 -2.70
N TYR A 217 3.44 6.20 -3.77
CA TYR A 217 3.25 7.30 -4.72
C TYR A 217 1.77 7.63 -4.85
N HIS A 218 1.39 8.85 -4.48
CA HIS A 218 -0.01 9.30 -4.53
C HIS A 218 -0.30 10.29 -5.67
N GLY A 219 0.68 10.54 -6.55
CA GLY A 219 0.57 11.56 -7.59
C GLY A 219 0.71 12.99 -7.05
N PRO A 220 0.79 13.99 -7.92
CA PRO A 220 0.81 15.39 -7.49
C PRO A 220 -0.52 15.74 -6.83
N SER A 221 -0.45 16.38 -5.65
CA SER A 221 -1.64 16.96 -5.01
C SER A 221 -2.26 18.00 -5.93
N THR A 222 -3.49 17.76 -6.39
CA THR A 222 -4.30 18.81 -7.01
C THR A 222 -4.68 19.82 -5.92
N PRO A 223 -4.50 21.13 -6.17
CA PRO A 223 -4.94 22.18 -5.26
C PRO A 223 -6.47 22.20 -5.13
#